data_AF-A0A916FSS6-F1
#
_entry.id   AF-A0A916FSS6-F1
#
_cell.length_a   1.000
_cell.length_b   1.000
_cell.length_c   1.000
_cell.angle_alpha   90.00
_cell.angle_beta   90.00
_cell.angle_gamma   90.00
#
_symmetry.space_group_name_H-M   'P 1'
#
loop_
_entity.id
_entity.type
_entity.pdbx_description
1 polymer ?
#
loop_
_entity_poly.entity_id
_entity_poly.type
_entity_poly.pdbx_seq_one_letter_code
_entity_poly.pdbx_strand_id
1 'polypeptide(L)'
;MCVLLYSSLLPLEKRNLQFENPKMYGIDVPVLADSVESPIVSYGEGPVSINFVAEDLSWSRVTFEKLDSLRISRGEHKPYDFDWKRDGTRKWVSIVSPSPWLRERYEYEKLHYGESYEFGGDVDEMLRDYSHYVFSFHDQFVEAICAGIWIESAEKFIGNREIDQNHPFHDLPALNAETFESSGIACQIRRNARPIENIVKDAELCSQKLLQFAAVLDGSTSVSWTLDLRARNGKLRSYLKRYFGNVEESYEGIATLQNVLPHVRNWLKEVKERRKQMGKE
;
A
#
# COMPACT_ATOMS: atom_id res chain seq x y z
N MET A 1 -5.44 41.03 -29.76
CA MET A 1 -5.61 41.40 -28.34
C MET A 1 -7.09 41.30 -28.01
N CYS A 2 -7.52 40.14 -27.51
CA CYS A 2 -8.91 39.87 -27.19
C CYS A 2 -8.95 39.43 -25.73
N VAL A 3 -9.53 40.28 -24.88
CA VAL A 3 -9.76 40.02 -23.46
C VAL A 3 -11.11 39.31 -23.37
N LEU A 4 -11.12 38.07 -22.92
CA LEU A 4 -12.33 37.39 -22.45
C LEU A 4 -12.19 37.16 -20.95
N LEU A 5 -12.80 38.08 -20.18
CA LEU A 5 -13.18 37.89 -18.80
C LEU A 5 -14.35 36.89 -18.76
N TYR A 6 -14.12 35.70 -18.21
CA TYR A 6 -15.23 34.90 -17.67
C TYR A 6 -15.11 34.87 -16.14
N SER A 7 -15.87 35.78 -15.53
CA SER A 7 -16.30 35.68 -14.15
C SER A 7 -17.45 34.69 -14.06
N SER A 8 -17.25 33.58 -13.37
CA SER A 8 -18.32 32.96 -12.59
C SER A 8 -17.72 32.48 -11.28
N LEU A 9 -17.63 33.44 -10.38
CA LEU A 9 -17.58 33.26 -8.93
C LEU A 9 -18.66 32.25 -8.53
N LEU A 10 -18.27 31.03 -8.23
CA LEU A 10 -19.07 30.18 -7.35
C LEU A 10 -18.98 30.81 -5.94
N PRO A 11 -20.10 31.00 -5.23
CA PRO A 11 -20.07 31.60 -3.91
C PRO A 11 -19.24 30.73 -2.97
N LEU A 12 -18.26 31.36 -2.32
CA LEU A 12 -17.64 30.89 -1.08
C LEU A 12 -18.71 30.89 0.02
N GLU A 13 -19.73 30.03 -0.11
CA GLU A 13 -20.50 29.61 1.04
C GLU A 13 -19.57 28.78 1.91
N LYS A 14 -19.15 29.42 3.00
CA LYS A 14 -18.56 28.81 4.19
C LYS A 14 -19.37 27.57 4.55
N ARG A 15 -18.97 26.41 4.02
CA ARG A 15 -19.16 25.16 4.74
C ARG A 15 -18.37 25.35 6.02
N ASN A 16 -19.08 25.56 7.12
CA ASN A 16 -18.58 25.29 8.46
C ASN A 16 -18.21 23.80 8.53
N LEU A 17 -17.13 23.42 7.85
CA LEU A 17 -16.36 22.25 8.22
C LEU A 17 -15.68 22.69 9.51
N GLN A 18 -16.20 22.24 10.65
CA GLN A 18 -15.36 22.09 11.82
C GLN A 18 -14.24 21.14 11.39
N PHE A 19 -13.14 21.69 10.86
CA PHE A 19 -11.92 20.93 10.74
C PHE A 19 -11.52 20.64 12.18
N GLU A 20 -11.80 19.43 12.63
CA GLU A 20 -11.03 18.82 13.71
C GLU A 20 -9.56 19.14 13.42
N ASN A 21 -8.87 19.76 14.39
CA ASN A 21 -7.49 20.19 14.19
C ASN A 21 -6.64 18.96 13.85
N PRO A 22 -6.09 18.84 12.62
CA PRO A 22 -5.30 17.68 12.24
C PRO A 22 -4.09 17.56 13.16
N LYS A 23 -3.87 16.36 13.70
CA LYS A 23 -2.71 16.06 14.54
C LYS A 23 -1.89 14.95 13.94
N MET A 24 -0.58 15.03 14.15
CA MET A 24 0.34 13.94 13.88
C MET A 24 0.45 13.00 15.07
N TYR A 25 0.43 11.70 14.76
CA TYR A 25 0.71 10.61 15.69
C TYR A 25 1.90 9.84 15.13
N GLY A 26 3.00 9.78 15.88
CA GLY A 26 4.15 9.03 15.46
C GLY A 26 3.88 7.53 15.43
N ILE A 27 4.57 6.85 14.52
CA ILE A 27 4.54 5.39 14.41
C ILE A 27 5.96 4.84 14.55
N ASP A 28 6.05 3.63 15.09
CA ASP A 28 7.31 2.90 15.17
C ASP A 28 7.66 2.27 13.82
N VAL A 29 8.88 2.52 13.38
CA VAL A 29 9.46 1.96 12.16
C VAL A 29 10.84 1.38 12.47
N PRO A 30 11.31 0.35 11.74
CA PRO A 30 12.52 -0.39 12.09
C PRO A 30 13.83 0.38 11.89
N VAL A 31 13.78 1.60 11.33
CA VAL A 31 14.95 2.42 10.98
C VAL A 31 14.72 3.83 11.51
N LEU A 32 15.78 4.46 12.02
CA LEU A 32 15.80 5.87 12.38
C LEU A 32 16.50 6.66 11.28
N ALA A 33 15.84 7.67 10.75
CA ALA A 33 16.45 8.59 9.79
C ALA A 33 17.47 9.48 10.50
N ASP A 34 18.57 9.79 9.80
CA ASP A 34 19.52 10.80 10.26
C ASP A 34 18.80 12.15 10.47
N SER A 35 19.18 12.83 11.55
CA SER A 35 18.49 14.05 11.99
C SER A 35 18.95 15.32 11.28
N VAL A 36 19.91 15.24 10.36
CA VAL A 36 20.57 16.35 9.67
C VAL A 36 20.47 16.21 8.15
N GLU A 37 20.72 15.01 7.62
CA GLU A 37 20.76 14.76 6.19
C GLU A 37 19.39 14.89 5.52
N SER A 38 19.40 15.46 4.32
CA SER A 38 18.19 15.66 3.52
C SER A 38 17.84 14.39 2.72
N PRO A 39 16.55 14.02 2.60
CA PRO A 39 16.12 12.90 1.79
C PRO A 39 16.25 13.20 0.29
N ILE A 40 16.30 12.13 -0.50
CA ILE A 40 16.15 12.15 -1.95
C ILE A 40 14.84 11.47 -2.30
N VAL A 41 13.87 12.26 -2.80
CA VAL A 41 12.60 11.73 -3.29
C VAL A 41 12.75 11.36 -4.77
N SER A 42 12.61 10.07 -5.07
CA SER A 42 12.60 9.56 -6.44
C SER A 42 11.16 9.43 -6.93
N TYR A 43 10.84 10.07 -8.05
CA TYR A 43 9.56 9.97 -8.75
C TYR A 43 9.82 9.79 -10.25
N GLY A 44 9.34 8.70 -10.86
CA GLY A 44 9.59 8.39 -12.28
C GLY A 44 10.12 6.98 -12.48
N GLU A 45 11.36 6.84 -12.96
CA GLU A 45 11.97 5.53 -13.24
C GLU A 45 12.20 4.73 -11.93
N GLY A 46 11.56 3.56 -11.85
CA GLY A 46 11.59 2.69 -10.66
C GLY A 46 10.43 2.95 -9.69
N PRO A 47 10.48 2.37 -8.47
CA PRO A 47 9.47 2.62 -7.45
C PRO A 47 9.57 4.08 -6.95
N VAL A 48 8.42 4.75 -6.83
CA VAL A 48 8.37 6.03 -6.11
C VAL A 48 8.83 5.80 -4.68
N SER A 49 9.81 6.59 -4.23
CA SER A 49 10.49 6.31 -2.97
C SER A 49 11.14 7.52 -2.33
N ILE A 50 11.43 7.39 -1.03
CA ILE A 50 12.24 8.34 -0.25
C ILE A 50 13.53 7.62 0.14
N ASN A 51 14.67 8.05 -0.40
CA ASN A 51 15.99 7.55 -0.05
C ASN A 51 16.61 8.48 1.00
N PHE A 52 17.21 7.93 2.05
CA PHE A 52 17.77 8.72 3.15
C PHE A 52 18.92 7.99 3.83
N VAL A 53 19.76 8.75 4.53
CA VAL A 53 20.79 8.20 5.42
C VAL A 53 20.15 7.91 6.78
N ALA A 54 20.39 6.72 7.32
CA ALA A 54 19.94 6.34 8.66
C ALA A 54 20.95 6.79 9.72
N GLU A 55 20.55 6.82 11.00
CA GLU A 55 21.44 7.20 12.12
C GLU A 55 22.71 6.31 12.23
N ASP A 56 22.64 5.07 11.74
CA ASP A 56 23.78 4.14 11.70
C ASP A 56 24.69 4.33 10.47
N LEU A 57 24.48 5.41 9.71
CA LEU A 57 25.17 5.78 8.48
C LEU A 57 24.92 4.84 7.29
N SER A 58 24.00 3.89 7.42
CA SER A 58 23.51 3.11 6.28
C SER A 58 22.55 3.95 5.43
N TRP A 59 22.26 3.47 4.23
CA TRP A 59 21.23 4.03 3.37
C TRP A 59 19.94 3.24 3.49
N SER A 60 18.82 3.95 3.57
CA SER A 60 17.50 3.35 3.62
C SER A 60 16.58 3.95 2.58
N ARG A 61 15.54 3.18 2.23
CA ARG A 61 14.53 3.57 1.24
C ARG A 61 13.15 3.25 1.76
N VAL A 62 12.27 4.26 1.77
CA VAL A 62 10.82 4.08 1.93
C VAL A 62 10.19 3.88 0.55
N THR A 63 9.39 2.83 0.39
CA THR A 63 8.51 2.60 -0.77
C THR A 63 7.05 2.56 -0.31
N PHE A 64 6.12 2.74 -1.25
CA PHE A 64 4.70 2.97 -0.94
C PHE A 64 3.80 1.89 -1.55
N GLU A 65 2.93 1.31 -0.73
CA GLU A 65 1.83 0.47 -1.20
C GLU A 65 0.70 1.39 -1.64
N LYS A 66 0.26 1.27 -2.90
CA LYS A 66 -0.79 2.09 -3.51
C LYS A 66 -0.61 3.59 -3.22
N LEU A 67 0.47 4.18 -3.74
CA LEU A 67 0.69 5.62 -3.63
C LEU A 67 -0.35 6.39 -4.46
N ASP A 68 -1.05 7.33 -3.82
CA ASP A 68 -1.94 8.27 -4.49
C ASP A 68 -1.25 9.62 -4.76
N SER A 69 -0.68 10.22 -3.71
CA SER A 69 -0.12 11.58 -3.81
C SER A 69 1.11 11.76 -2.92
N LEU A 70 1.99 12.69 -3.34
CA LEU A 70 3.18 13.08 -2.60
C LEU A 70 3.34 14.61 -2.58
N ARG A 71 3.77 15.15 -1.45
CA ARG A 71 4.14 16.56 -1.27
C ARG A 71 5.50 16.65 -0.58
N ILE A 72 6.26 17.69 -0.90
CA ILE A 72 7.56 17.98 -0.27
C ILE A 72 7.53 19.43 0.17
N SER A 73 7.95 19.68 1.40
CA SER A 73 8.07 21.03 1.94
C SER A 73 9.34 21.17 2.77
N ARG A 74 9.74 22.43 2.99
CA ARG A 74 10.86 22.79 3.86
C ARG A 74 10.41 23.89 4.81
N GLY A 75 10.78 23.78 6.08
CA GLY A 75 10.49 24.79 7.10
C GLY A 75 11.00 24.42 8.48
N GLU A 76 11.16 25.43 9.33
CA GLU A 76 11.57 25.24 10.74
C GLU A 76 10.46 24.58 11.59
N HIS A 77 9.22 24.67 11.13
CA HIS A 77 8.05 24.11 11.78
C HIS A 77 7.48 22.96 10.93
N LYS A 78 7.05 21.90 11.63
CA LYS A 78 6.40 20.77 10.99
C LYS A 78 5.03 21.18 10.43
N PRO A 79 4.51 20.49 9.39
CA PRO A 79 3.25 20.88 8.73
C PRO A 79 2.00 20.79 9.63
N TYR A 80 2.07 20.00 10.70
CA TYR A 80 0.98 19.79 11.65
C TYR A 80 1.51 19.74 13.09
N ASP A 81 0.61 19.93 14.07
CA ASP A 81 0.94 19.76 15.47
C ASP A 81 1.06 18.28 15.87
N PHE A 82 1.96 17.98 16.80
CA PHE A 82 2.07 16.66 17.42
C PHE A 82 1.09 16.50 18.59
N ASP A 83 0.47 15.32 18.71
CA ASP A 83 -0.22 14.92 19.93
C ASP A 83 0.77 14.28 20.93
N TRP A 84 1.46 15.13 21.69
CA TRP A 84 2.41 14.73 22.73
C TRP A 84 1.80 13.85 23.83
N LYS A 85 0.46 13.80 23.96
CA LYS A 85 -0.18 12.92 24.96
C LYS A 85 -0.14 11.46 24.55
N ARG A 86 -0.07 11.17 23.25
CA ARG A 86 0.00 9.82 22.69
C ARG A 86 1.43 9.37 22.42
N ASP A 87 2.29 10.31 22.02
CA ASP A 87 3.64 9.99 21.58
C ASP A 87 4.67 10.63 22.53
N GLY A 88 5.20 9.82 23.44
CA GLY A 88 6.20 10.26 24.42
C GLY A 88 7.62 10.39 23.85
N THR A 89 7.82 10.08 22.56
CA THR A 89 9.12 10.10 21.89
C THR A 89 9.02 10.80 20.54
N ARG A 90 10.08 11.50 20.10
CA ARG A 90 10.09 12.07 18.74
C ARG A 90 10.19 10.94 17.72
N LYS A 91 9.13 10.73 16.93
CA LYS A 91 9.16 9.86 15.74
C LYS A 91 9.42 10.69 14.48
N TRP A 92 10.16 10.12 13.54
CA TRP A 92 10.41 10.74 12.23
C TRP A 92 9.33 10.36 11.20
N VAL A 93 8.58 9.28 11.42
CA VAL A 93 7.39 8.92 10.65
C VAL A 93 6.14 9.15 11.50
N SER A 94 5.13 9.77 10.92
CA SER A 94 3.86 10.05 11.60
C SER A 94 2.67 9.92 10.65
N ILE A 95 1.50 9.63 11.22
CA ILE A 95 0.22 9.65 10.50
C ILE A 95 -0.57 10.87 10.95
N VAL A 96 -1.17 11.59 10.00
CA VAL A 96 -2.07 12.71 10.28
C VAL A 96 -3.48 12.20 10.43
N SER A 97 -4.13 12.47 11.58
CA SER A 97 -5.54 12.14 11.80
C SER A 97 -6.29 13.19 12.64
N PRO A 98 -7.49 13.63 12.19
CA PRO A 98 -8.02 13.39 10.83
C PRO A 98 -7.13 14.07 9.78
N SER A 99 -7.17 13.58 8.53
CA SER A 99 -6.41 14.17 7.41
C SER A 99 -7.34 14.91 6.44
N PRO A 100 -7.33 16.26 6.45
CA PRO A 100 -8.05 17.05 5.46
C PRO A 100 -7.61 16.77 4.03
N TRP A 101 -6.31 16.50 3.81
CA TRP A 101 -5.76 16.24 2.48
C TRP A 101 -6.22 14.89 1.93
N LEU A 102 -6.23 13.82 2.75
CA LEU A 102 -6.81 12.54 2.34
C LEU A 102 -8.29 12.70 1.99
N ARG A 103 -9.04 13.49 2.78
CA ARG A 103 -10.45 13.75 2.49
C ARG A 103 -10.62 14.51 1.17
N GLU A 104 -9.83 15.54 0.93
CA GLU A 104 -9.82 16.30 -0.32
C GLU A 104 -9.56 15.39 -1.53
N ARG A 105 -8.54 14.52 -1.44
CA ARG A 105 -8.22 13.55 -2.49
C ARG A 105 -9.36 12.56 -2.72
N TYR A 106 -9.94 12.01 -1.67
CA TYR A 106 -11.12 11.14 -1.78
C TYR A 106 -12.29 11.82 -2.50
N GLU A 107 -12.64 13.06 -2.12
CA GLU A 107 -13.76 13.76 -2.76
C GLU A 107 -13.50 14.05 -4.24
N TYR A 108 -12.24 14.36 -4.60
CA TYR A 108 -11.82 14.51 -5.99
C TYR A 108 -11.98 13.20 -6.77
N GLU A 109 -11.39 12.11 -6.27
CA GLU A 109 -11.44 10.80 -6.94
C GLU A 109 -12.88 10.29 -7.08
N LYS A 110 -13.70 10.50 -6.05
CA LYS A 110 -15.12 10.13 -6.08
C LYS A 110 -15.91 10.91 -7.11
N LEU A 111 -15.65 12.20 -7.24
CA LEU A 111 -16.34 13.07 -8.20
C LEU A 111 -15.97 12.74 -9.65
N HIS A 112 -14.70 12.43 -9.90
CA HIS A 112 -14.17 12.31 -11.27
C HIS A 112 -14.09 10.88 -11.78
N TYR A 113 -13.82 9.91 -10.90
CA TYR A 113 -13.60 8.52 -11.28
C TYR A 113 -14.67 7.59 -10.71
N GLY A 114 -15.09 7.79 -9.45
CA GLY A 114 -16.20 7.07 -8.83
C GLY A 114 -16.20 5.57 -9.15
N GLU A 115 -17.14 5.13 -9.99
CA GLU A 115 -17.32 3.73 -10.43
C GLU A 115 -16.14 3.14 -11.24
N SER A 116 -15.22 3.97 -11.72
CA SER A 116 -14.05 3.54 -12.51
C SER A 116 -12.72 3.60 -11.75
N TYR A 117 -12.75 4.01 -10.47
CA TYR A 117 -11.55 4.12 -9.64
C TYR A 117 -10.77 2.79 -9.61
N GLU A 118 -9.48 2.82 -9.97
CA GLU A 118 -8.58 1.65 -10.01
C GLU A 118 -9.16 0.43 -10.76
N PHE A 119 -10.02 0.64 -11.77
CA PHE A 119 -10.71 -0.43 -12.52
C PHE A 119 -11.60 -1.36 -11.69
N GLY A 120 -11.77 -1.09 -10.39
CA GLY A 120 -12.59 -1.85 -9.45
C GLY A 120 -13.81 -1.09 -8.93
N GLY A 121 -13.81 0.24 -9.05
CA GLY A 121 -14.92 1.12 -8.68
C GLY A 121 -15.12 1.35 -7.18
N ASP A 122 -14.18 0.90 -6.34
CA ASP A 122 -14.23 1.08 -4.88
C ASP A 122 -13.38 2.29 -4.44
N VAL A 123 -13.86 3.51 -4.69
CA VAL A 123 -13.17 4.73 -4.23
C VAL A 123 -13.19 4.88 -2.69
N ASP A 124 -14.13 4.22 -2.02
CA ASP A 124 -14.20 4.21 -0.56
C ASP A 124 -12.99 3.49 0.07
N GLU A 125 -12.20 2.76 -0.74
CA GLU A 125 -10.90 2.25 -0.33
C GLU A 125 -9.95 3.34 0.14
N MET A 126 -10.01 4.57 -0.39
CA MET A 126 -9.14 5.65 0.08
C MET A 126 -9.37 5.96 1.57
N LEU A 127 -10.64 6.03 2.00
CA LEU A 127 -10.97 6.29 3.40
C LEU A 127 -10.71 5.07 4.28
N ARG A 128 -10.93 3.88 3.74
CA ARG A 128 -10.78 2.62 4.47
C ARG A 128 -9.31 2.24 4.65
N ASP A 129 -8.51 2.38 3.59
CA ASP A 129 -7.21 1.74 3.40
C ASP A 129 -6.03 2.70 3.17
N TYR A 130 -6.23 4.02 3.01
CA TYR A 130 -5.12 4.97 2.87
C TYR A 130 -4.85 5.81 4.12
N SER A 131 -3.60 6.18 4.33
CA SER A 131 -3.17 7.06 5.42
C SER A 131 -2.36 8.22 4.85
N HIS A 132 -2.44 9.35 5.54
CA HIS A 132 -1.59 10.51 5.28
C HIS A 132 -0.36 10.42 6.17
N TYR A 133 0.76 10.00 5.58
CA TYR A 133 2.06 9.92 6.25
C TYR A 133 2.81 11.24 6.13
N VAL A 134 3.57 11.56 7.18
CA VAL A 134 4.56 12.64 7.21
C VAL A 134 5.90 12.05 7.65
N PHE A 135 6.91 12.23 6.83
CA PHE A 135 8.30 11.86 7.08
C PHE A 135 9.08 13.15 7.37
N SER A 136 9.71 13.23 8.54
CA SER A 136 10.46 14.39 9.01
C SER A 136 11.96 14.14 8.92
N PHE A 137 12.66 14.97 8.16
CA PHE A 137 14.11 14.97 8.01
C PHE A 137 14.64 16.37 8.29
N HIS A 138 15.04 16.64 9.53
CA HIS A 138 15.39 17.99 9.99
C HIS A 138 14.31 19.04 9.66
N ASP A 139 14.60 19.97 8.76
CA ASP A 139 13.74 21.05 8.25
C ASP A 139 13.05 20.69 6.94
N GLN A 140 13.14 19.44 6.47
CA GLN A 140 12.45 18.90 5.31
C GLN A 140 11.36 17.91 5.70
N PHE A 141 10.23 18.00 5.03
CA PHE A 141 9.09 17.10 5.25
C PHE A 141 8.63 16.52 3.92
N VAL A 142 8.48 15.21 3.89
CA VAL A 142 7.81 14.52 2.79
C VAL A 142 6.47 14.03 3.31
N GLU A 143 5.39 14.32 2.59
CA GLU A 143 4.06 13.85 2.92
C GLU A 143 3.57 12.92 1.82
N ALA A 144 2.92 11.82 2.19
CA ALA A 144 2.39 10.85 1.23
C ALA A 144 1.00 10.38 1.63
N ILE A 145 0.09 10.28 0.66
CA ILE A 145 -1.16 9.53 0.79
C ILE A 145 -0.94 8.17 0.12
N CYS A 146 -0.95 7.10 0.91
CA CYS A 146 -0.74 5.74 0.44
C CYS A 146 -1.39 4.72 1.38
N ALA A 147 -1.55 3.48 0.92
CA ALA A 147 -2.13 2.41 1.72
C ALA A 147 -1.17 1.81 2.75
N GLY A 148 0.14 1.91 2.52
CA GLY A 148 1.17 1.36 3.38
C GLY A 148 2.56 1.81 2.97
N ILE A 149 3.53 1.56 3.86
CA ILE A 149 4.93 1.90 3.66
C ILE A 149 5.81 0.68 3.91
N TRP A 150 6.88 0.54 3.14
CA TRP A 150 7.90 -0.47 3.37
C TRP A 150 9.27 0.20 3.45
N ILE A 151 10.13 -0.29 4.35
CA ILE A 151 11.45 0.29 4.58
C ILE A 151 12.50 -0.80 4.45
N GLU A 152 13.46 -0.58 3.55
CA GLU A 152 14.63 -1.42 3.36
C GLU A 152 15.90 -0.62 3.63
N SER A 153 17.00 -1.31 3.95
CA SER A 153 18.29 -0.71 4.27
C SER A 153 19.43 -1.41 3.53
N ALA A 154 20.49 -0.68 3.25
CA ALA A 154 21.68 -1.14 2.54
C ALA A 154 22.91 -0.33 2.96
N GLU A 155 24.10 -0.92 2.87
CA GLU A 155 25.35 -0.24 3.19
C GLU A 155 25.68 0.93 2.24
N LYS A 156 25.10 0.92 1.03
CA LYS A 156 25.38 1.91 -0.03
C LYS A 156 24.08 2.48 -0.54
N PHE A 157 24.16 3.70 -1.09
CA PHE A 157 23.04 4.38 -1.73
C PHE A 157 22.21 3.45 -2.61
N ILE A 158 20.90 3.37 -2.31
CA ILE A 158 19.95 2.48 -2.99
C ILE A 158 19.49 3.12 -4.29
N GLY A 159 19.00 4.37 -4.24
CA GLY A 159 18.52 5.11 -5.40
C GLY A 159 17.40 4.37 -6.14
N ASN A 160 17.51 4.29 -7.46
CA ASN A 160 16.51 3.64 -8.32
C ASN A 160 16.81 2.15 -8.57
N ARG A 161 17.65 1.51 -7.74
CA ARG A 161 17.87 0.06 -7.82
C ARG A 161 16.55 -0.70 -7.65
N GLU A 162 16.49 -1.92 -8.16
CA GLU A 162 15.34 -2.79 -7.91
C GLU A 162 15.09 -2.94 -6.40
N ILE A 163 13.82 -3.12 -6.03
CA ILE A 163 13.40 -3.42 -4.66
C ILE A 163 14.00 -4.75 -4.19
N ASP A 164 14.37 -4.84 -2.91
CA ASP A 164 14.96 -6.05 -2.33
C ASP A 164 14.09 -7.28 -2.62
N GLN A 165 14.71 -8.45 -2.77
CA GLN A 165 14.01 -9.72 -3.04
C GLN A 165 12.98 -10.06 -1.95
N ASN A 166 13.18 -9.58 -0.73
CA ASN A 166 12.26 -9.77 0.39
C ASN A 166 11.12 -8.73 0.42
N HIS A 167 11.10 -7.78 -0.52
CA HIS A 167 10.10 -6.73 -0.55
C HIS A 167 8.70 -7.32 -0.73
N PRO A 168 7.69 -6.88 0.03
CA PRO A 168 6.33 -7.43 -0.01
C PRO A 168 5.60 -7.28 -1.35
N PHE A 169 6.20 -6.57 -2.32
CA PHE A 169 5.62 -6.36 -3.65
C PHE A 169 5.96 -7.49 -4.61
N HIS A 170 7.08 -8.17 -4.39
CA HIS A 170 7.42 -9.36 -5.15
C HIS A 170 6.46 -10.51 -4.89
N ASP A 171 6.32 -11.38 -5.89
CA ASP A 171 5.65 -12.66 -5.71
C ASP A 171 6.38 -13.53 -4.69
N LEU A 172 5.62 -14.36 -4.00
CA LEU A 172 6.18 -15.43 -3.18
C LEU A 172 6.99 -16.37 -4.08
N PRO A 173 8.12 -16.90 -3.58
CA PRO A 173 8.96 -17.81 -4.35
C PRO A 173 8.18 -19.07 -4.70
N ALA A 174 8.40 -19.59 -5.90
CA ALA A 174 7.87 -20.90 -6.32
C ALA A 174 8.65 -22.08 -5.71
N LEU A 175 9.77 -21.80 -5.04
CA LEU A 175 10.57 -22.81 -4.35
C LEU A 175 9.71 -23.48 -3.27
N ASN A 176 9.52 -24.80 -3.38
CA ASN A 176 8.66 -25.62 -2.52
C ASN A 176 7.15 -25.32 -2.65
N ALA A 177 6.70 -24.79 -3.80
CA ALA A 177 5.27 -24.64 -4.06
C ALA A 177 4.56 -26.01 -4.05
N GLU A 178 3.47 -26.10 -3.31
CA GLU A 178 2.58 -27.26 -3.36
C GLU A 178 1.77 -27.20 -4.65
N THR A 179 1.44 -28.34 -5.26
CA THR A 179 0.53 -28.39 -6.40
C THR A 179 -0.70 -29.19 -6.05
N PHE A 180 -1.86 -28.69 -6.45
CA PHE A 180 -3.08 -29.47 -6.45
C PHE A 180 -3.80 -29.33 -7.79
N GLU A 181 -4.62 -30.31 -8.13
CA GLU A 181 -5.45 -30.26 -9.32
C GLU A 181 -6.91 -30.04 -8.93
N SER A 182 -7.59 -29.18 -9.70
CA SER A 182 -9.03 -29.04 -9.63
C SER A 182 -9.58 -28.77 -11.01
N SER A 183 -10.67 -29.45 -11.35
CA SER A 183 -11.34 -29.31 -12.65
C SER A 183 -10.46 -29.67 -13.87
N GLY A 184 -9.36 -30.41 -13.68
CA GLY A 184 -8.39 -30.73 -14.73
C GLY A 184 -7.33 -29.64 -14.94
N ILE A 185 -7.27 -28.63 -14.07
CA ILE A 185 -6.24 -27.57 -14.12
C ILE A 185 -5.36 -27.73 -12.88
N ALA A 186 -4.06 -27.83 -13.10
CA ALA A 186 -3.07 -27.81 -12.03
C ALA A 186 -2.89 -26.37 -11.50
N CYS A 187 -2.81 -26.23 -10.19
CA CYS A 187 -2.61 -24.97 -9.51
C CYS A 187 -1.47 -25.08 -8.50
N GLN A 188 -0.52 -24.17 -8.59
CA GLN A 188 0.55 -23.99 -7.62
C GLN A 188 0.07 -23.12 -6.46
N ILE A 189 0.33 -23.57 -5.24
CA ILE A 189 0.15 -22.83 -4.00
C ILE A 189 1.55 -22.44 -3.51
N ARG A 190 1.82 -21.14 -3.48
CA ARG A 190 3.03 -20.57 -2.89
C ARG A 190 2.72 -20.04 -1.50
N ARG A 191 3.62 -20.27 -0.55
CA ARG A 191 3.45 -19.85 0.84
C ARG A 191 4.59 -18.94 1.26
N ASN A 192 4.27 -17.97 2.11
CA ASN A 192 5.30 -17.19 2.77
C ASN A 192 6.04 -18.09 3.77
N ALA A 193 7.35 -18.21 3.59
CA ALA A 193 8.20 -19.06 4.43
C ALA A 193 8.63 -18.37 5.74
N ARG A 194 8.37 -17.06 5.89
CA ARG A 194 8.73 -16.29 7.07
C ARG A 194 7.86 -16.73 8.27
N PRO A 195 8.40 -16.67 9.50
CA PRO A 195 7.61 -16.87 10.72
C PRO A 195 6.39 -15.94 10.74
N ILE A 196 5.24 -16.46 11.16
CA ILE A 196 3.98 -15.72 11.10
C ILE A 196 4.01 -14.46 11.97
N GLU A 197 4.76 -14.48 13.06
CA GLU A 197 4.95 -13.35 13.98
C GLU A 197 5.62 -12.17 13.26
N ASN A 198 6.61 -12.46 12.39
CA ASN A 198 7.28 -11.44 11.60
C ASN A 198 6.36 -10.88 10.52
N ILE A 199 5.55 -11.74 9.88
CA ILE A 199 4.55 -11.32 8.89
C ILE A 199 3.50 -10.40 9.56
N VAL A 200 3.02 -10.75 10.74
CA VAL A 200 2.04 -9.94 11.49
C VAL A 200 2.61 -8.59 11.86
N LYS A 201 3.85 -8.54 12.36
CA LYS A 201 4.54 -7.29 12.68
C LYS A 201 4.66 -6.39 11.45
N ASP A 202 5.10 -6.94 10.33
CA ASP A 202 5.28 -6.18 9.09
C ASP A 202 3.93 -5.74 8.47
N ALA A 203 2.86 -6.51 8.72
CA ALA A 203 1.51 -6.19 8.27
C ALA A 203 0.96 -4.89 8.89
N GLU A 204 1.59 -4.35 9.95
CA GLU A 204 1.27 -3.03 10.50
C GLU A 204 1.70 -1.89 9.58
N LEU A 205 2.77 -2.06 8.81
CA LEU A 205 3.31 -1.01 7.93
C LEU A 205 2.83 -1.15 6.47
N CYS A 206 2.78 -2.37 5.94
CA CYS A 206 2.38 -2.67 4.56
C CYS A 206 1.72 -4.05 4.46
N SER A 207 0.80 -4.27 3.51
CA SER A 207 0.22 -5.61 3.28
C SER A 207 1.31 -6.66 3.06
N GLN A 208 1.13 -7.83 3.66
CA GLN A 208 2.04 -8.96 3.54
C GLN A 208 1.35 -10.15 2.90
N LYS A 209 1.98 -10.79 1.91
CA LYS A 209 1.43 -11.99 1.27
C LYS A 209 1.52 -13.19 2.22
N LEU A 210 0.42 -13.91 2.41
CA LEU A 210 0.36 -15.20 3.11
C LEU A 210 0.47 -16.36 2.12
N LEU A 211 -0.37 -16.32 1.09
CA LEU A 211 -0.50 -17.35 0.06
C LEU A 211 -0.64 -16.71 -1.32
N GLN A 212 -0.15 -17.40 -2.34
CA GLN A 212 -0.44 -17.09 -3.73
C GLN A 212 -0.86 -18.34 -4.48
N PHE A 213 -1.78 -18.17 -5.42
CA PHE A 213 -2.30 -19.23 -6.27
C PHE A 213 -2.02 -18.90 -7.73
N ALA A 214 -1.34 -19.83 -8.40
CA ALA A 214 -1.00 -19.70 -9.81
C ALA A 214 -1.56 -20.87 -10.60
N ALA A 215 -2.30 -20.60 -11.67
CA ALA A 215 -2.77 -21.64 -12.58
C ALA A 215 -1.61 -22.03 -13.51
N VAL A 216 -1.47 -23.33 -13.77
CA VAL A 216 -0.54 -23.86 -14.76
C VAL A 216 -1.32 -24.10 -16.05
N LEU A 217 -1.10 -23.25 -17.04
CA LEU A 217 -1.82 -23.26 -18.32
C LEU A 217 -0.82 -23.22 -19.47
N ASP A 218 -0.96 -24.15 -20.42
CA ASP A 218 -0.18 -24.16 -21.67
C ASP A 218 1.34 -24.10 -21.43
N GLY A 219 1.83 -24.76 -20.36
CA GLY A 219 3.25 -24.75 -19.95
C GLY A 219 3.71 -23.49 -19.22
N SER A 220 2.84 -22.50 -19.03
CA SER A 220 3.10 -21.27 -18.29
C SER A 220 2.45 -21.28 -16.91
N THR A 221 3.03 -20.55 -15.96
CA THR A 221 2.48 -20.41 -14.60
C THR A 221 2.37 -18.93 -14.26
N SER A 222 1.15 -18.46 -13.97
CA SER A 222 0.91 -17.05 -13.62
C SER A 222 0.10 -16.93 -12.33
N VAL A 223 0.56 -16.09 -11.41
CA VAL A 223 -0.17 -15.78 -10.19
C VAL A 223 -1.45 -15.04 -10.56
N SER A 224 -2.58 -15.54 -10.05
CA SER A 224 -3.90 -14.97 -10.33
C SER A 224 -4.65 -14.57 -9.07
N TRP A 225 -4.34 -15.19 -7.93
CA TRP A 225 -4.95 -14.87 -6.65
C TRP A 225 -3.88 -14.76 -5.57
N THR A 226 -4.07 -13.80 -4.67
CA THR A 226 -3.19 -13.58 -3.52
C THR A 226 -4.03 -13.45 -2.26
N LEU A 227 -3.60 -14.10 -1.19
CA LEU A 227 -4.13 -13.88 0.14
C LEU A 227 -3.16 -12.97 0.90
N ASP A 228 -3.55 -11.73 1.14
CA ASP A 228 -2.76 -10.75 1.87
C ASP A 228 -3.21 -10.66 3.33
N LEU A 229 -2.30 -10.24 4.21
CA LEU A 229 -2.54 -9.88 5.60
C LEU A 229 -2.24 -8.39 5.79
N ARG A 230 -3.13 -7.66 6.45
CA ARG A 230 -2.94 -6.25 6.82
C ARG A 230 -3.44 -6.00 8.23
N ALA A 231 -2.65 -5.29 9.03
CA ALA A 231 -3.06 -4.74 10.31
C ALA A 231 -3.34 -3.24 10.14
N ARG A 232 -4.53 -2.80 10.52
CA ARG A 232 -4.95 -1.39 10.40
C ARG A 232 -5.97 -1.03 11.47
N ASN A 233 -5.80 0.14 12.08
CA ASN A 233 -6.67 0.62 13.17
C ASN A 233 -6.83 -0.42 14.30
N GLY A 234 -5.76 -1.13 14.64
CA GLY A 234 -5.75 -2.19 15.66
C GLY A 234 -6.45 -3.48 15.25
N LYS A 235 -6.87 -3.62 13.99
CA LYS A 235 -7.52 -4.83 13.46
C LYS A 235 -6.62 -5.52 12.45
N LEU A 236 -6.36 -6.79 12.69
CA LEU A 236 -5.65 -7.66 11.76
C LEU A 236 -6.67 -8.38 10.88
N ARG A 237 -6.53 -8.28 9.56
CA ARG A 237 -7.43 -8.92 8.60
C ARG A 237 -6.68 -9.52 7.43
N SER A 238 -7.23 -10.60 6.89
CA SER A 238 -6.75 -11.21 5.66
C SER A 238 -7.69 -10.90 4.50
N TYR A 239 -7.14 -10.69 3.32
CA TYR A 239 -7.86 -10.28 2.12
C TYR A 239 -7.50 -11.19 0.96
N LEU A 240 -8.49 -11.90 0.43
CA LEU A 240 -8.33 -12.70 -0.77
C LEU A 240 -8.60 -11.81 -1.98
N LYS A 241 -7.58 -11.61 -2.81
CA LYS A 241 -7.63 -10.71 -3.97
C LYS A 241 -7.42 -11.46 -5.27
N ARG A 242 -8.11 -11.04 -6.32
CA ARG A 242 -7.86 -11.46 -7.72
C ARG A 242 -6.76 -10.62 -8.37
N TYR A 243 -6.42 -10.99 -9.60
CA TYR A 243 -5.75 -10.13 -10.57
C TYR A 243 -6.45 -8.76 -10.63
N PHE A 244 -5.66 -7.67 -10.66
CA PHE A 244 -6.06 -6.26 -10.46
C PHE A 244 -6.42 -5.82 -9.03
N GLY A 245 -6.25 -6.66 -8.01
CA GLY A 245 -6.28 -6.22 -6.62
C GLY A 245 -7.68 -6.08 -5.98
N ASN A 246 -8.74 -6.38 -6.72
CA ASN A 246 -10.10 -6.45 -6.17
C ASN A 246 -10.20 -7.48 -5.05
N VAL A 247 -10.74 -7.07 -3.91
CA VAL A 247 -10.99 -7.93 -2.75
C VAL A 247 -12.24 -8.76 -3.01
N GLU A 248 -12.08 -10.07 -3.10
CA GLU A 248 -13.19 -11.01 -3.25
C GLU A 248 -13.79 -11.41 -1.91
N GLU A 249 -12.94 -11.56 -0.90
CA GLU A 249 -13.33 -12.02 0.42
C GLU A 249 -12.39 -11.47 1.49
N SER A 250 -12.92 -11.24 2.69
CA SER A 250 -12.12 -10.76 3.82
C SER A 250 -12.38 -11.59 5.07
N TYR A 251 -11.34 -11.76 5.88
CA TYR A 251 -11.37 -12.60 7.08
C TYR A 251 -10.81 -11.81 8.26
N GLU A 252 -11.44 -11.95 9.43
CA GLU A 252 -10.86 -11.46 10.68
C GLU A 252 -9.66 -12.33 11.06
N GLY A 253 -8.52 -11.69 11.37
CA GLY A 253 -7.27 -12.37 11.68
C GLY A 253 -6.57 -12.99 10.48
N ILE A 254 -5.83 -14.06 10.74
CA ILE A 254 -4.97 -14.75 9.77
C ILE A 254 -5.76 -15.89 9.12
N ALA A 255 -6.12 -15.73 7.84
CA ALA A 255 -6.81 -16.77 7.10
C ALA A 255 -5.87 -17.90 6.69
N THR A 256 -6.42 -19.11 6.66
CA THR A 256 -5.71 -20.33 6.29
C THR A 256 -5.99 -20.74 4.85
N LEU A 257 -5.21 -21.69 4.34
CA LEU A 257 -5.47 -22.29 3.02
C LEU A 257 -6.90 -22.87 2.94
N GLN A 258 -7.36 -23.53 4.00
CA GLN A 258 -8.69 -24.15 4.05
C GLN A 258 -9.81 -23.12 3.91
N ASN A 259 -9.62 -21.90 4.43
CA ASN A 259 -10.60 -20.83 4.30
C ASN A 259 -10.77 -20.42 2.82
N VAL A 260 -9.66 -20.30 2.08
CA VAL A 260 -9.68 -19.74 0.72
C VAL A 260 -9.82 -20.78 -0.39
N LEU A 261 -9.51 -22.06 -0.12
CA LEU A 261 -9.58 -23.15 -1.10
C LEU A 261 -10.91 -23.25 -1.86
N PRO A 262 -12.10 -23.06 -1.24
CA PRO A 262 -13.38 -23.07 -1.96
C PRO A 262 -13.42 -22.03 -3.09
N HIS A 263 -12.93 -20.81 -2.85
CA HIS A 263 -12.89 -19.74 -3.84
C HIS A 263 -11.94 -20.07 -4.98
N VAL A 264 -10.73 -20.56 -4.65
CA VAL A 264 -9.73 -20.96 -5.65
C VAL A 264 -10.24 -22.11 -6.53
N ARG A 265 -10.93 -23.11 -5.95
CA ARG A 265 -11.54 -24.20 -6.72
C ARG A 265 -12.65 -23.71 -7.65
N ASN A 266 -13.46 -22.74 -7.20
CA ASN A 266 -14.48 -22.14 -8.03
C ASN A 266 -13.87 -21.36 -9.20
N TRP A 267 -12.83 -20.57 -8.93
CA TRP A 267 -12.06 -19.88 -9.96
C TRP A 267 -11.48 -20.85 -11.01
N LEU A 268 -10.91 -21.99 -10.61
CA LEU A 268 -10.41 -22.98 -11.57
C LEU A 268 -11.53 -23.57 -12.45
N LYS A 269 -12.76 -23.70 -11.94
CA LYS A 269 -13.93 -24.04 -12.77
C LYS A 269 -14.24 -22.94 -13.79
N GLU A 270 -14.24 -21.67 -13.37
CA GLU A 270 -14.44 -20.52 -14.26
C GLU A 270 -13.37 -20.47 -15.38
N VAL A 271 -12.10 -20.74 -15.03
CA VAL A 271 -11.01 -20.80 -16.00
C VAL A 271 -11.26 -21.92 -17.02
N LYS A 272 -11.65 -23.11 -16.58
CA LYS A 272 -11.98 -24.23 -17.47
C LYS A 272 -13.09 -23.87 -18.46
N GLU A 273 -14.20 -23.32 -17.97
CA GLU A 273 -15.33 -22.96 -18.84
C GLU A 273 -14.93 -21.88 -19.85
N ARG A 274 -14.13 -20.90 -19.42
CA ARG A 274 -13.59 -19.89 -20.34
C ARG A 274 -12.69 -20.50 -21.41
N ARG A 275 -11.83 -21.45 -21.05
CA ARG A 275 -10.97 -22.16 -22.02
C ARG A 275 -11.79 -22.94 -23.04
N LYS A 276 -12.83 -23.65 -22.58
CA LYS A 276 -13.76 -24.37 -23.45
C LYS A 276 -14.45 -23.44 -24.45
N GLN A 277 -14.90 -22.26 -24.00
CA GLN A 277 -15.48 -21.24 -24.89
C GLN A 277 -14.48 -20.71 -25.92
N MET A 278 -13.20 -20.69 -25.59
CA MET A 278 -12.11 -20.30 -26.49
C MET A 278 -11.63 -21.46 -27.41
N GLY A 279 -12.27 -22.63 -27.36
CA GLY A 279 -11.87 -23.82 -28.12
C GLY A 279 -10.55 -24.44 -27.64
N LYS A 280 -10.13 -24.15 -26.40
CA LYS A 280 -8.96 -24.75 -25.77
C LYS A 280 -9.40 -25.84 -24.79
N GLU A 281 -8.58 -26.88 -24.70
CA GLU A 281 -8.72 -27.95 -23.68
C GLU A 281 -8.36 -27.43 -22.28
#